data_AF-A0A537UVG1-F1
#
_entry.id   AF-A0A537UVG1-F1
#
_cell.length_a   1.000
_cell.length_b   1.000
_cell.length_c   1.000
_cell.angle_alpha   90.00
_cell.angle_beta   90.00
_cell.angle_gamma   90.00
#
_symmetry.space_group_name_H-M   'P 1'
#
loop_
_entity.id
_entity.type
_entity.pdbx_description
1 polymer ?
#
loop_
_entity_poly.entity_id
_entity_poly.type
_entity_poly.pdbx_seq_one_letter_code
_entity_poly.pdbx_strand_id
1 'polypeptide(L)'
;MRYAALVISMFLLIQPANAVATPEIDPRASLSVVQQWIYNYRAKPDYAHVPAAVRVLFHAQSFKEPENSGIYLGFIAGAIGSNPAKAEQLVNSFFPVPPEDEWVIVRAIAYSGLPDWRNLLRRVAPKMPGRRVMIDSYLAGTLPTLTAIPLEEATPGMLEKLRGVFTKNPFAKEERKLNTSLTFAGSQDLLDTLWGYYFATGSHAPILRIMQMLPWSKSRDTADRLTVGSMARYTLASYAVRDAGLREFLRSELARQPAAIKAPLAEVIQAADTVQLGAVRKDALAAVEEFKTKGSDSRRNLDFWGQVGVGAVALGCVSAAALGQVAIGIPCVIGGSASQGLLSFWEKQQ
;
A
#
# COMPACT_ATOMS: atom_id res chain seq x y z
N MET A 1 -35.52 48.44 55.70
CA MET A 1 -36.68 47.55 55.49
C MET A 1 -36.99 47.49 54.00
N ARG A 2 -37.12 46.26 53.48
CA ARG A 2 -37.74 45.87 52.19
C ARG A 2 -36.87 45.88 50.93
N TYR A 3 -36.24 44.71 50.77
CA TYR A 3 -35.91 44.00 49.54
C TYR A 3 -37.00 44.04 48.46
N ALA A 4 -36.60 44.26 47.20
CA ALA A 4 -37.16 43.68 45.97
C ALA A 4 -36.23 44.09 44.80
N ALA A 5 -35.26 43.27 44.43
CA ALA A 5 -35.38 42.26 43.37
C ALA A 5 -35.55 42.87 41.97
N LEU A 6 -34.44 43.01 41.25
CA LEU A 6 -34.43 42.84 39.80
C LEU A 6 -33.03 42.36 39.36
N VAL A 7 -33.02 41.08 39.03
CA VAL A 7 -31.90 40.27 38.55
C VAL A 7 -31.44 40.83 37.20
N ILE A 8 -30.24 41.43 37.16
CA ILE A 8 -29.58 41.75 35.90
C ILE A 8 -28.79 40.50 35.48
N SER A 9 -29.30 39.88 34.43
CA SER A 9 -28.79 38.72 33.74
C SER A 9 -27.30 38.85 33.41
N MET A 10 -26.47 38.12 34.15
CA MET A 10 -25.09 37.81 33.79
C MET A 10 -25.12 36.78 32.64
N PHE A 11 -25.33 37.27 31.42
CA PHE A 11 -25.14 36.46 30.22
C PHE A 11 -23.64 36.30 29.99
N LEU A 12 -23.15 35.13 30.40
CA LEU A 12 -21.87 34.54 30.01
C LEU A 12 -21.70 34.63 28.48
N LEU A 13 -20.91 35.61 28.03
CA LEU A 13 -20.29 35.59 26.70
C LEU A 13 -19.16 34.55 26.72
N ILE A 14 -19.54 33.28 26.70
CA ILE A 14 -18.65 32.21 26.27
C ILE A 14 -18.43 32.46 24.79
N GLN A 15 -17.30 33.05 24.44
CA GLN A 15 -16.89 33.12 23.04
C GLN A 15 -16.73 31.67 22.54
N PRO A 16 -17.38 31.28 21.44
CA PRO A 16 -17.11 29.99 20.85
C PRO A 16 -15.65 30.01 20.42
N ALA A 17 -14.87 29.05 20.94
CA ALA A 17 -13.52 28.78 20.49
C ALA A 17 -13.54 28.76 18.95
N ASN A 18 -12.64 29.55 18.34
CA ASN A 18 -12.46 29.61 16.90
C ASN A 18 -12.45 28.18 16.33
N ALA A 19 -13.56 27.80 15.70
CA ALA A 19 -13.60 26.67 14.82
C ALA A 19 -12.66 27.02 13.68
N VAL A 20 -11.43 26.50 13.73
CA VAL A 20 -10.53 26.50 12.58
C VAL A 20 -11.32 25.88 11.45
N ALA A 21 -11.65 26.72 10.45
CA ALA A 21 -12.35 26.30 9.26
C ALA A 21 -11.62 25.08 8.69
N THR A 22 -12.36 23.99 8.49
CA THR A 22 -11.88 22.84 7.72
C THR A 22 -11.39 23.35 6.37
N PRO A 23 -10.18 22.99 5.91
CA PRO A 23 -9.75 23.37 4.57
C PRO A 23 -10.75 22.78 3.57
N GLU A 24 -11.57 23.64 2.98
CA GLU A 24 -12.49 23.33 1.91
C GLU A 24 -11.65 22.82 0.74
N ILE A 25 -11.85 21.55 0.33
CA ILE A 25 -11.17 21.03 -0.85
C ILE A 25 -11.83 21.68 -2.06
N ASP A 26 -11.22 22.76 -2.55
CA ASP A 26 -11.58 23.40 -3.81
C ASP A 26 -11.55 22.34 -4.93
N PRO A 27 -12.57 22.26 -5.82
CA PRO A 27 -12.51 21.49 -7.06
C PRO A 27 -11.27 21.78 -7.94
N ARG A 28 -10.55 22.89 -7.68
CA ARG A 28 -9.26 23.27 -8.28
C ARG A 28 -8.04 22.88 -7.44
N ALA A 29 -8.23 22.15 -6.35
CA ALA A 29 -7.15 21.64 -5.52
C ALA A 29 -6.18 20.83 -6.39
N SER A 30 -4.89 21.16 -6.30
CA SER A 30 -3.85 20.39 -6.96
C SER A 30 -3.80 18.98 -6.37
N LEU A 31 -3.28 18.02 -7.14
CA LEU A 31 -3.04 16.65 -6.67
C LEU A 31 -2.29 16.63 -5.32
N SER A 32 -1.32 17.52 -5.14
CA SER A 32 -0.56 17.67 -3.89
C SER A 32 -1.42 18.04 -2.67
N VAL A 33 -2.46 18.87 -2.85
CA VAL A 33 -3.39 19.23 -1.78
C VAL A 33 -4.22 18.01 -1.38
N VAL A 34 -4.71 17.24 -2.36
CA VAL A 34 -5.49 16.02 -2.10
C VAL A 34 -4.63 14.95 -1.42
N GLN A 35 -3.38 14.77 -1.87
CA GLN A 35 -2.43 13.88 -1.20
C GLN A 35 -2.23 14.26 0.27
N GLN A 36 -1.96 15.54 0.54
CA GLN A 36 -1.78 16.03 1.90
C GLN A 36 -3.05 15.87 2.75
N TRP A 37 -4.22 16.07 2.15
CA TRP A 37 -5.49 15.84 2.82
C TRP A 37 -5.69 14.37 3.16
N ILE A 38 -5.39 13.44 2.25
CA ILE A 38 -5.47 11.99 2.50
C ILE A 38 -4.60 11.59 3.70
N TYR A 39 -3.36 12.08 3.79
CA TYR A 39 -2.47 11.74 4.92
C TYR A 39 -3.00 12.22 6.28
N ASN A 40 -3.70 13.35 6.30
CA ASN A 40 -4.21 13.93 7.54
C ASN A 40 -5.68 13.58 7.82
N TYR A 41 -6.34 12.89 6.89
CA TYR A 41 -7.77 12.59 6.93
C TYR A 41 -8.20 11.94 8.25
N ARG A 42 -7.41 10.97 8.74
CA ARG A 42 -7.69 10.22 9.98
C ARG A 42 -7.84 11.12 11.20
N ALA A 43 -7.10 12.23 11.26
CA ALA A 43 -7.14 13.13 12.42
C ALA A 43 -8.48 13.87 12.53
N LYS A 44 -9.13 14.17 11.40
CA LYS A 44 -10.46 14.78 11.32
C LYS A 44 -11.18 14.27 10.06
N PRO A 45 -11.84 13.10 10.14
CA PRO A 45 -12.49 12.50 8.98
C PRO A 45 -13.56 13.43 8.39
N ASP A 46 -13.45 13.69 7.10
CA ASP A 46 -14.36 14.56 6.37
C ASP A 46 -14.96 13.83 5.17
N TYR A 47 -15.99 13.05 5.47
CA TYR A 47 -16.68 12.21 4.49
C TYR A 47 -17.34 13.01 3.36
N ALA A 48 -17.73 14.25 3.63
CA ALA A 48 -18.44 15.08 2.66
C ALA A 48 -17.55 15.49 1.48
N HIS A 49 -16.24 15.63 1.72
CA HIS A 49 -15.29 16.05 0.69
C HIS A 49 -14.62 14.88 -0.06
N VAL A 50 -14.83 13.63 0.36
CA VAL A 50 -14.32 12.45 -0.35
C VAL A 50 -14.70 12.45 -1.85
N PRO A 51 -15.95 12.76 -2.26
CA PRO A 51 -16.29 12.82 -3.69
C PRO A 51 -15.47 13.86 -4.46
N ALA A 52 -15.21 15.03 -3.88
CA ALA A 52 -14.43 16.09 -4.51
C ALA A 52 -12.96 15.67 -4.67
N ALA A 53 -12.36 15.11 -3.62
CA ALA A 53 -11.00 14.58 -3.65
C ALA A 53 -10.84 13.48 -4.72
N VAL A 54 -11.79 12.55 -4.80
CA VAL A 54 -11.76 11.46 -5.79
C VAL A 54 -11.88 11.99 -7.22
N ARG A 55 -12.71 13.00 -7.47
CA ARG A 55 -12.77 13.65 -8.80
C ARG A 55 -11.44 14.28 -9.19
N VAL A 56 -10.75 14.94 -8.26
CA VAL A 56 -9.40 15.49 -8.53
C VAL A 56 -8.42 14.38 -8.91
N LEU A 57 -8.47 13.22 -8.26
CA LEU A 57 -7.60 12.08 -8.58
C LEU A 57 -7.83 11.53 -10.00
N PHE A 58 -9.10 11.41 -10.43
CA PHE A 58 -9.45 11.03 -11.80
C PHE A 58 -8.97 12.10 -12.81
N HIS A 59 -9.21 13.39 -12.55
CA HIS A 59 -8.75 14.47 -13.42
C HIS A 59 -7.23 14.56 -13.53
N ALA A 60 -6.51 14.24 -12.44
CA ALA A 60 -5.05 14.21 -12.41
C ALA A 60 -4.46 12.92 -13.04
N GLN A 61 -5.29 12.05 -13.61
CA GLN A 61 -4.88 10.75 -14.19
C GLN A 61 -4.09 9.88 -13.21
N SER A 62 -4.39 9.98 -11.91
CA SER A 62 -3.69 9.24 -10.85
C SER A 62 -3.91 7.73 -10.91
N PHE A 63 -4.85 7.27 -11.73
CA PHE A 63 -5.25 5.87 -11.88
C PHE A 63 -4.79 5.21 -13.20
N LYS A 64 -4.12 5.98 -14.07
CA LYS A 64 -3.64 5.51 -15.37
C LYS A 64 -2.63 4.37 -15.24
N GLU A 65 -1.81 4.42 -14.20
CA GLU A 65 -0.83 3.40 -13.87
C GLU A 65 -1.26 2.71 -12.56
N PRO A 66 -1.84 1.49 -12.64
CA PRO A 66 -2.34 0.78 -11.46
C PRO A 66 -1.30 0.63 -10.36
N GLU A 67 -0.04 0.39 -10.73
CA GLU A 67 1.11 0.23 -9.81
C GLU A 67 1.37 1.47 -8.92
N ASN A 68 0.95 2.66 -9.37
CA ASN A 68 1.13 3.94 -8.67
C ASN A 68 -0.15 4.43 -7.97
N SER A 69 -1.22 3.64 -8.05
CA SER A 69 -2.56 4.03 -7.63
C SER A 69 -2.92 3.53 -6.23
N GLY A 70 -2.11 2.65 -5.64
CA GLY A 70 -2.44 1.90 -4.44
C GLY A 70 -2.94 2.76 -3.28
N ILE A 71 -2.21 3.82 -2.90
CA ILE A 71 -2.62 4.72 -1.80
C ILE A 71 -4.03 5.28 -2.03
N TYR A 72 -4.33 5.70 -3.25
CA TYR A 72 -5.63 6.28 -3.59
C TYR A 72 -6.73 5.22 -3.60
N LEU A 73 -6.47 4.06 -4.22
CA LEU A 73 -7.39 2.92 -4.23
C LEU A 73 -7.74 2.51 -2.79
N GLY A 74 -6.72 2.34 -1.95
CA GLY A 74 -6.86 1.99 -0.54
C GLY A 74 -7.67 3.01 0.23
N PHE A 75 -7.40 4.30 0.01
CA PHE A 75 -8.14 5.38 0.65
C PHE A 75 -9.62 5.35 0.27
N ILE A 76 -9.94 5.21 -1.02
CA ILE A 76 -11.33 5.11 -1.50
C ILE A 76 -12.01 3.88 -0.91
N ALA A 77 -11.34 2.73 -0.90
CA ALA A 77 -11.86 1.50 -0.30
C ALA A 77 -12.17 1.71 1.20
N GLY A 78 -11.24 2.28 1.95
CA GLY A 78 -11.43 2.57 3.37
C GLY A 78 -12.54 3.59 3.64
N ALA A 79 -12.67 4.62 2.80
CA ALA A 79 -13.76 5.58 2.90
C ALA A 79 -15.12 4.91 2.68
N ILE A 80 -15.25 4.05 1.67
CA ILE A 80 -16.46 3.24 1.44
C ILE A 80 -16.76 2.36 2.66
N GLY A 81 -15.75 1.67 3.19
CA GLY A 81 -15.88 0.76 4.34
C GLY A 81 -16.25 1.44 5.66
N SER A 82 -15.78 2.68 5.87
CA SER A 82 -15.95 3.42 7.13
C SER A 82 -17.37 3.92 7.36
N ASN A 83 -18.23 3.93 6.33
CA ASN A 83 -19.63 4.34 6.47
C ASN A 83 -20.57 3.47 5.62
N PRO A 84 -20.96 2.28 6.11
CA PRO A 84 -21.81 1.34 5.38
C PRO A 84 -23.15 1.94 4.94
N ALA A 85 -23.75 2.80 5.75
CA ALA A 85 -25.06 3.41 5.47
C ALA A 85 -25.00 4.40 4.29
N LYS A 86 -23.85 5.07 4.08
CA LYS A 86 -23.66 6.03 3.00
C LYS A 86 -22.82 5.49 1.83
N ALA A 87 -22.32 4.25 1.93
CA ALA A 87 -21.41 3.66 0.96
C ALA A 87 -21.94 3.72 -0.48
N GLU A 88 -23.21 3.38 -0.69
CA GLU A 88 -23.83 3.43 -2.02
C GLU A 88 -23.96 4.87 -2.55
N GLN A 89 -24.38 5.80 -1.70
CA GLN A 89 -24.45 7.22 -2.06
C GLN A 89 -23.06 7.75 -2.43
N LEU A 90 -22.03 7.42 -1.65
CA LEU A 90 -20.66 7.81 -1.90
C LEU A 90 -20.16 7.26 -3.23
N VAL A 91 -20.31 5.95 -3.48
CA VAL A 91 -19.87 5.33 -4.73
C VAL A 91 -20.58 5.97 -5.94
N ASN A 92 -21.88 6.21 -5.82
CA ASN A 92 -22.65 6.85 -6.89
C ASN A 92 -22.18 8.29 -7.19
N SER A 93 -21.65 9.00 -6.19
CA SER A 93 -21.15 10.37 -6.34
C SER A 93 -19.81 10.49 -7.09
N PHE A 94 -19.11 9.37 -7.30
CA PHE A 94 -17.89 9.33 -8.09
C PHE A 94 -18.14 9.37 -9.60
N PHE A 95 -19.35 9.03 -10.04
CA PHE A 95 -19.70 9.01 -11.45
C PHE A 95 -20.02 10.40 -12.01
N PRO A 96 -19.74 10.65 -13.31
CA PRO A 96 -19.13 9.73 -14.27
C PRO A 96 -17.62 9.52 -14.05
N VAL A 97 -17.15 8.30 -14.30
CA VAL A 97 -15.72 7.92 -14.23
C VAL A 97 -15.23 7.58 -15.64
N PRO A 98 -14.01 7.97 -16.06
CA PRO A 98 -13.44 7.54 -17.33
C PRO A 98 -13.41 6.00 -17.45
N PRO A 99 -13.79 5.40 -18.59
CA PRO A 99 -13.81 3.94 -18.75
C PRO A 99 -12.49 3.25 -18.39
N GLU A 100 -11.37 3.90 -18.67
CA GLU A 100 -10.02 3.45 -18.33
C GLU A 100 -9.77 3.31 -16.83
N ASP A 101 -10.50 4.06 -16.00
CA ASP A 101 -10.31 4.16 -14.55
C ASP A 101 -11.43 3.48 -13.74
N GLU A 102 -12.50 3.01 -14.38
CA GLU A 102 -13.62 2.30 -13.72
C GLU A 102 -13.18 1.10 -12.86
N TRP A 103 -12.03 0.49 -13.18
CA TRP A 103 -11.48 -0.62 -12.39
C TRP A 103 -11.23 -0.24 -10.93
N VAL A 104 -10.92 1.03 -10.65
CA VAL A 104 -10.68 1.55 -9.29
C VAL A 104 -11.94 1.42 -8.46
N ILE A 105 -13.11 1.75 -9.02
CA ILE A 105 -14.39 1.66 -8.32
C ILE A 105 -14.71 0.20 -8.00
N VAL A 106 -14.51 -0.70 -8.96
CA VAL A 106 -14.73 -2.14 -8.76
C VAL A 106 -13.86 -2.68 -7.63
N ARG A 107 -12.54 -2.40 -7.67
CA ARG A 107 -11.61 -2.85 -6.62
C ARG A 107 -11.88 -2.18 -5.28
N ALA A 108 -12.19 -0.88 -5.25
CA ALA A 108 -12.45 -0.15 -4.01
C ALA A 108 -13.67 -0.72 -3.27
N ILE A 109 -14.75 -1.08 -3.99
CA ILE A 109 -15.90 -1.75 -3.38
C ILE A 109 -15.50 -3.12 -2.83
N ALA A 110 -14.78 -3.94 -3.62
CA ALA A 110 -14.33 -5.27 -3.18
C ALA A 110 -13.36 -5.20 -1.98
N TYR A 111 -12.56 -4.14 -1.88
CA TYR A 111 -11.56 -3.93 -0.83
C TYR A 111 -12.12 -3.19 0.39
N SER A 112 -13.35 -2.66 0.30
CA SER A 112 -13.94 -1.82 1.34
C SER A 112 -14.08 -2.52 2.70
N GLY A 113 -14.18 -3.84 2.72
CA GLY A 113 -14.46 -4.61 3.93
C GLY A 113 -15.92 -4.57 4.37
N LEU A 114 -16.83 -3.98 3.57
CA LEU A 114 -18.26 -4.03 3.83
C LEU A 114 -18.77 -5.48 3.78
N PRO A 115 -19.56 -5.97 4.75
CA PRO A 115 -20.15 -7.31 4.67
C PRO A 115 -20.99 -7.54 3.40
N ASP A 116 -21.69 -6.50 2.95
CA ASP A 116 -22.60 -6.54 1.80
C ASP A 116 -21.99 -5.96 0.50
N TRP A 117 -20.66 -5.92 0.40
CA TRP A 117 -19.96 -5.32 -0.75
C TRP A 117 -20.37 -5.92 -2.11
N ARG A 118 -20.72 -7.20 -2.16
CA ARG A 118 -21.15 -7.88 -3.40
C ARG A 118 -22.46 -7.32 -3.93
N ASN A 119 -23.43 -7.05 -3.06
CA ASN A 119 -24.70 -6.48 -3.48
C ASN A 119 -24.52 -5.02 -3.90
N LEU A 120 -23.69 -4.26 -3.19
CA LEU A 120 -23.30 -2.92 -3.63
C LEU A 120 -22.66 -2.97 -5.02
N LEU A 121 -21.71 -3.88 -5.26
CA LEU A 121 -21.06 -4.01 -6.56
C LEU A 121 -22.06 -4.36 -7.68
N ARG A 122 -23.03 -5.26 -7.42
CA ARG A 122 -24.10 -5.58 -8.38
C ARG A 122 -24.96 -4.38 -8.74
N ARG A 123 -25.29 -3.51 -7.77
CA ARG A 123 -26.09 -2.30 -8.03
C ARG A 123 -25.35 -1.26 -8.86
N VAL A 124 -24.04 -1.17 -8.69
CA VAL A 124 -23.19 -0.21 -9.42
C VAL A 124 -22.74 -0.76 -10.78
N ALA A 125 -22.68 -2.08 -10.96
CA ALA A 125 -22.22 -2.75 -12.19
C ALA A 125 -22.85 -2.25 -13.50
N PRO A 126 -24.15 -1.91 -13.59
CA PRO A 126 -24.74 -1.38 -14.83
C PRO A 126 -24.09 -0.08 -15.33
N LYS A 127 -23.40 0.67 -14.47
CA LYS A 127 -22.70 1.91 -14.82
C LYS A 127 -21.30 1.69 -15.40
N MET A 128 -20.75 0.47 -15.31
CA MET A 128 -19.39 0.11 -15.73
C MET A 128 -19.41 -1.13 -16.64
N PRO A 129 -20.12 -1.08 -17.78
CA PRO A 129 -20.28 -2.25 -18.66
C PRO A 129 -18.94 -2.77 -19.19
N GLY A 130 -17.94 -1.89 -19.35
CA GLY A 130 -16.59 -2.25 -19.79
C GLY A 130 -15.81 -3.10 -18.78
N ARG A 131 -16.24 -3.17 -17.51
CA ARG A 131 -15.57 -3.92 -16.44
C ARG A 131 -16.29 -5.20 -16.02
N ARG A 132 -17.25 -5.67 -16.81
CA ARG A 132 -18.05 -6.86 -16.51
C ARG A 132 -17.22 -8.09 -16.14
N VAL A 133 -16.15 -8.39 -16.88
CA VAL A 133 -15.27 -9.54 -16.59
C VAL A 133 -14.63 -9.44 -15.19
N MET A 134 -14.16 -8.24 -14.81
CA MET A 134 -13.57 -8.01 -13.49
C MET A 134 -14.63 -8.11 -12.38
N ILE A 135 -15.80 -7.51 -12.61
CA ILE A 135 -16.93 -7.54 -11.69
C ILE A 135 -17.36 -8.99 -11.44
N ASP A 136 -17.58 -9.76 -12.49
CA ASP A 136 -17.99 -11.16 -12.42
C ASP A 136 -16.94 -12.01 -11.68
N SER A 137 -15.65 -11.74 -11.90
CA SER A 137 -14.55 -12.41 -11.21
C SER A 137 -14.55 -12.14 -9.69
N TYR A 138 -14.77 -10.89 -9.27
CA TYR A 138 -14.92 -10.57 -7.85
C TYR A 138 -16.18 -11.21 -7.26
N LEU A 139 -17.33 -11.13 -7.95
CA LEU A 139 -18.59 -11.72 -7.48
C LEU A 139 -18.51 -13.24 -7.36
N ALA A 140 -17.81 -13.91 -8.27
CA ALA A 140 -17.54 -15.35 -8.25
C ALA A 140 -16.49 -15.75 -7.19
N GLY A 141 -15.77 -14.79 -6.61
CA GLY A 141 -14.70 -15.04 -5.65
C GLY A 141 -13.41 -15.56 -6.26
N THR A 142 -13.21 -15.42 -7.58
CA THR A 142 -11.96 -15.80 -8.25
C THR A 142 -10.87 -14.76 -8.03
N LEU A 143 -11.24 -13.49 -7.79
CA LEU A 143 -10.32 -12.44 -7.37
C LEU A 143 -10.38 -12.21 -5.84
N PRO A 144 -9.23 -12.08 -5.17
CA PRO A 144 -9.17 -11.91 -3.72
C PRO A 144 -9.59 -10.48 -3.30
N THR A 145 -10.23 -10.36 -2.14
CA THR A 145 -10.42 -9.08 -1.44
C THR A 145 -9.14 -8.65 -0.72
N LEU A 146 -9.01 -7.38 -0.33
CA LEU A 146 -7.79 -6.81 0.24
C LEU A 146 -7.16 -7.67 1.36
N THR A 147 -7.96 -8.16 2.29
CA THR A 147 -7.48 -8.98 3.42
C THR A 147 -7.17 -10.42 3.04
N ALA A 148 -7.73 -10.91 1.92
CA ALA A 148 -7.57 -12.27 1.43
C ALA A 148 -6.45 -12.42 0.38
N ILE A 149 -5.85 -11.31 -0.09
CA ILE A 149 -4.72 -11.35 -1.03
C ILE A 149 -3.57 -12.11 -0.36
N PRO A 150 -3.20 -13.31 -0.82
CA PRO A 150 -2.20 -14.14 -0.15
C PRO A 150 -0.82 -13.51 -0.28
N LEU A 151 -0.09 -13.38 0.84
CA LEU A 151 1.27 -12.79 0.83
C LEU A 151 2.32 -13.71 0.19
N GLU A 152 2.05 -15.01 0.19
CA GLU A 152 2.87 -16.05 -0.41
C GLU A 152 1.94 -17.01 -1.14
N GLU A 153 2.28 -17.42 -2.37
CA GLU A 153 1.58 -18.52 -3.03
C GLU A 153 1.82 -19.82 -2.24
N ALA A 154 0.75 -20.54 -1.92
CA ALA A 154 0.87 -21.88 -1.39
C ALA A 154 1.67 -22.72 -2.40
N THR A 155 2.80 -23.28 -1.96
CA THR A 155 3.64 -24.15 -2.76
C THR A 155 2.76 -25.23 -3.41
N PRO A 156 2.90 -25.54 -4.71
CA PRO A 156 2.02 -26.50 -5.36
C PRO A 156 1.94 -27.80 -4.57
N GLY A 157 0.72 -28.20 -4.27
CA GLY A 157 0.40 -29.30 -3.37
C GLY A 157 1.00 -30.63 -3.82
N MET A 158 1.12 -31.55 -2.86
CA MET A 158 1.68 -32.91 -2.97
C MET A 158 1.28 -33.72 -4.22
N LEU A 159 0.17 -33.36 -4.88
CA LEU A 159 -0.31 -33.94 -6.14
C LEU A 159 0.63 -33.71 -7.34
N GLU A 160 1.35 -32.59 -7.39
CA GLU A 160 2.28 -32.27 -8.48
C GLU A 160 3.61 -33.02 -8.32
N LYS A 161 4.02 -33.27 -7.06
CA LYS A 161 5.13 -34.19 -6.74
C LYS A 161 4.83 -35.63 -7.19
N LEU A 162 3.57 -36.07 -7.13
CA LEU A 162 3.17 -37.41 -7.58
C LEU A 162 3.21 -37.55 -9.11
N ARG A 163 2.90 -36.50 -9.88
CA ARG A 163 3.08 -36.53 -11.35
C ARG A 163 4.55 -36.61 -11.76
N GLY A 164 5.46 -35.98 -11.02
CA GLY A 164 6.90 -36.02 -11.31
C GLY A 164 7.56 -37.39 -11.09
N VAL A 165 6.92 -38.31 -10.37
CA VAL A 165 7.45 -39.67 -10.15
C VAL A 165 7.12 -40.62 -11.31
N PHE A 166 6.04 -40.36 -12.07
CA PHE A 166 5.60 -41.25 -13.16
C PHE A 166 6.19 -40.93 -14.54
N THR A 167 6.94 -39.83 -14.69
CA THR A 167 7.55 -39.40 -15.96
C THR A 167 9.05 -39.11 -15.81
N LYS A 168 9.82 -40.07 -15.26
CA LYS A 168 11.29 -39.94 -15.21
C LYS A 168 11.94 -40.37 -16.54
N ASN A 169 12.33 -39.38 -17.33
CA ASN A 169 13.33 -39.54 -18.39
C ASN A 169 14.72 -39.32 -17.74
N PRO A 170 15.62 -40.32 -17.71
CA PRO A 170 16.82 -40.30 -16.86
C PRO A 170 17.93 -39.32 -17.31
N PHE A 171 17.70 -38.55 -18.40
CA PHE A 171 18.64 -37.57 -18.94
C PHE A 171 18.08 -36.15 -19.03
N ALA A 172 16.85 -35.90 -18.56
CA ALA A 172 16.33 -34.55 -18.48
C ALA A 172 16.93 -33.86 -17.24
N LYS A 173 17.76 -32.84 -17.44
CA LYS A 173 18.13 -31.90 -16.37
C LYS A 173 16.83 -31.41 -15.73
N GLU A 174 16.62 -31.75 -14.44
CA GLU A 174 15.57 -31.13 -13.65
C GLU A 174 15.93 -29.64 -13.50
N GLU A 175 15.48 -28.81 -14.44
CA GLU A 175 15.29 -27.40 -14.18
C GLU A 175 14.21 -27.31 -13.10
N ARG A 176 14.62 -27.34 -11.83
CA ARG A 176 13.80 -26.79 -10.75
C ARG A 176 13.62 -25.32 -11.08
N LYS A 177 12.58 -25.02 -11.85
CA LYS A 177 12.03 -23.68 -11.98
C LYS A 177 11.73 -23.23 -10.56
N LEU A 178 12.58 -22.36 -10.00
CA LEU A 178 12.21 -21.55 -8.86
C LEU A 178 10.92 -20.85 -9.28
N ASN A 179 9.78 -21.32 -8.76
CA ASN A 179 8.48 -20.69 -8.97
C ASN A 179 8.57 -19.28 -8.40
N THR A 180 8.95 -18.36 -9.26
CA THR A 180 9.06 -16.93 -9.02
C THR A 180 7.81 -16.28 -9.61
N SER A 181 6.63 -16.80 -9.27
CA SER A 181 5.38 -16.11 -9.54
C SER A 181 5.20 -15.07 -8.45
N LEU A 182 5.50 -13.82 -8.81
CA LEU A 182 5.09 -12.64 -8.07
C LEU A 182 3.57 -12.62 -8.04
N THR A 183 2.98 -13.10 -6.95
CA THR A 183 1.60 -12.79 -6.62
C THR A 183 1.48 -11.26 -6.49
N PHE A 184 0.29 -10.68 -6.71
CA PHE A 184 -0.03 -9.28 -6.41
C PHE A 184 0.29 -8.86 -4.95
N ALA A 185 0.74 -9.79 -4.09
CA ALA A 185 1.31 -9.52 -2.79
C ALA A 185 2.80 -9.12 -2.75
N GLY A 186 3.54 -9.35 -3.83
CA GLY A 186 4.89 -8.82 -4.02
C GLY A 186 4.89 -7.42 -4.66
N SER A 187 3.71 -6.85 -4.95
CA SER A 187 3.61 -5.54 -5.57
C SER A 187 3.65 -4.43 -4.51
N GLN A 188 4.42 -3.40 -4.80
CA GLN A 188 4.41 -2.14 -4.09
C GLN A 188 2.97 -1.57 -3.94
N ASP A 189 2.11 -1.85 -4.93
CA ASP A 189 0.69 -1.49 -4.95
C ASP A 189 -0.10 -2.01 -3.75
N LEU A 190 0.17 -3.25 -3.27
CA LEU A 190 -0.51 -3.77 -2.08
C LEU A 190 -0.12 -2.99 -0.81
N LEU A 191 1.17 -2.73 -0.62
CA LEU A 191 1.66 -1.95 0.53
C LEU A 191 1.02 -0.56 0.55
N ASP A 192 1.00 0.10 -0.60
CA ASP A 192 0.39 1.41 -0.81
C ASP A 192 -1.12 1.38 -0.55
N THR A 193 -1.82 0.34 -1.04
CA THR A 193 -3.26 0.13 -0.77
C THR A 193 -3.56 -0.06 0.70
N LEU A 194 -2.73 -0.82 1.43
CA LEU A 194 -2.90 -1.01 2.88
C LEU A 194 -2.72 0.32 3.64
N TRP A 195 -1.76 1.14 3.26
CA TRP A 195 -1.58 2.48 3.83
C TRP A 195 -2.75 3.41 3.52
N GLY A 196 -3.22 3.44 2.27
CA GLY A 196 -4.41 4.20 1.89
C GLY A 196 -5.63 3.82 2.73
N TYR A 197 -5.86 2.52 2.92
CA TYR A 197 -6.96 2.02 3.74
C TYR A 197 -6.80 2.43 5.21
N TYR A 198 -5.57 2.38 5.75
CA TYR A 198 -5.26 2.88 7.09
C TYR A 198 -5.56 4.37 7.24
N PHE A 199 -5.19 5.21 6.28
CA PHE A 199 -5.44 6.66 6.35
C PHE A 199 -6.93 7.01 6.32
N ALA A 200 -7.73 6.24 5.60
CA ALA A 200 -9.18 6.46 5.56
C ALA A 200 -9.90 5.97 6.83
N THR A 201 -9.46 4.86 7.43
CA THR A 201 -10.23 4.14 8.46
C THR A 201 -9.65 4.23 9.87
N GLY A 202 -8.32 4.38 9.98
CA GLY A 202 -7.58 4.17 11.22
C GLY A 202 -7.59 2.74 11.77
N SER A 203 -8.13 1.77 11.01
CA SER A 203 -8.13 0.36 11.40
C SER A 203 -6.71 -0.17 11.45
N HIS A 204 -6.35 -0.96 12.48
CA HIS A 204 -5.02 -1.57 12.55
C HIS A 204 -4.88 -2.86 11.72
N ALA A 205 -5.96 -3.35 11.10
CA ALA A 205 -5.90 -4.57 10.28
C ALA A 205 -4.92 -4.47 9.08
N PRO A 206 -4.86 -3.35 8.32
CA PRO A 206 -3.82 -3.15 7.32
C PRO A 206 -2.41 -3.12 7.90
N ILE A 207 -2.22 -2.51 9.08
CA ILE A 207 -0.90 -2.43 9.74
C ILE A 207 -0.39 -3.84 10.08
N LEU A 208 -1.25 -4.70 10.64
CA LEU A 208 -0.91 -6.10 10.89
C LEU A 208 -0.49 -6.83 9.61
N ARG A 209 -1.11 -6.50 8.46
CA ARG A 209 -0.74 -7.09 7.16
C ARG A 209 0.60 -6.57 6.67
N ILE A 210 0.91 -5.28 6.84
CA ILE A 210 2.22 -4.70 6.52
C ILE A 210 3.31 -5.32 7.39
N MET A 211 3.03 -5.57 8.68
CA MET A 211 3.97 -6.24 9.58
C MET A 211 4.38 -7.63 9.10
N GLN A 212 3.49 -8.35 8.42
CA GLN A 212 3.81 -9.67 7.84
C GLN A 212 4.77 -9.60 6.66
N MET A 213 4.95 -8.42 6.05
CA MET A 213 5.95 -8.18 5.00
C MET A 213 7.33 -7.86 5.57
N LEU A 214 7.46 -7.54 6.87
CA LEU A 214 8.73 -7.16 7.48
C LEU A 214 9.84 -8.23 7.37
N PRO A 215 9.58 -9.54 7.50
CA PRO A 215 10.62 -10.56 7.36
C PRO A 215 11.33 -10.48 5.99
N TRP A 216 10.63 -9.99 4.96
CA TRP A 216 11.18 -9.84 3.63
C TRP A 216 12.30 -8.79 3.55
N SER A 217 12.36 -7.84 4.49
CA SER A 217 13.45 -6.85 4.57
C SER A 217 14.83 -7.46 4.82
N LYS A 218 14.89 -8.72 5.25
CA LYS A 218 16.12 -9.48 5.47
C LYS A 218 16.27 -10.67 4.50
N SER A 219 15.28 -10.92 3.65
CA SER A 219 15.32 -12.01 2.68
C SER A 219 16.27 -11.66 1.52
N ARG A 220 17.04 -12.64 1.08
CA ARG A 220 17.91 -12.56 -0.10
C ARG A 220 17.44 -13.49 -1.22
N ASP A 221 16.14 -13.79 -1.25
CA ASP A 221 15.57 -14.72 -2.22
C ASP A 221 15.36 -14.02 -3.57
N THR A 222 14.66 -12.89 -3.57
CA THR A 222 14.38 -12.08 -4.77
C THR A 222 14.50 -10.58 -4.49
N ALA A 223 14.85 -9.80 -5.52
CA ALA A 223 14.97 -8.34 -5.42
C ALA A 223 13.65 -7.68 -5.01
N ASP A 224 12.53 -8.15 -5.58
CA ASP A 224 11.21 -7.58 -5.34
C ASP A 224 10.76 -7.81 -3.89
N ARG A 225 10.96 -9.04 -3.37
CA ARG A 225 10.67 -9.37 -1.97
C ARG A 225 11.47 -8.49 -1.01
N LEU A 226 12.76 -8.36 -1.26
CA LEU A 226 13.64 -7.48 -0.47
C LEU A 226 13.20 -6.01 -0.56
N THR A 227 12.80 -5.55 -1.74
CA THR A 227 12.35 -4.18 -1.97
C THR A 227 11.05 -3.90 -1.21
N VAL A 228 10.03 -4.75 -1.35
CA VAL A 228 8.74 -4.60 -0.64
C VAL A 228 8.93 -4.67 0.87
N GLY A 229 9.71 -5.63 1.37
CA GLY A 229 10.00 -5.72 2.80
C GLY A 229 10.75 -4.50 3.34
N SER A 230 11.73 -4.00 2.59
CA SER A 230 12.48 -2.79 2.96
C SER A 230 11.60 -1.55 2.97
N MET A 231 10.70 -1.42 1.99
CA MET A 231 9.71 -0.34 1.93
C MET A 231 8.68 -0.44 3.06
N ALA A 232 8.21 -1.64 3.40
CA ALA A 232 7.32 -1.86 4.54
C ALA A 232 8.00 -1.42 5.85
N ARG A 233 9.28 -1.80 6.06
CA ARG A 233 10.09 -1.38 7.21
C ARG A 233 10.23 0.15 7.27
N TYR A 234 10.61 0.78 6.15
CA TYR A 234 10.81 2.21 6.07
C TYR A 234 9.52 3.01 6.30
N THR A 235 8.44 2.64 5.61
CA THR A 235 7.16 3.37 5.70
C THR A 235 6.52 3.22 7.08
N LEU A 236 6.58 2.03 7.70
CA LEU A 236 6.13 1.86 9.09
C LEU A 236 6.88 2.77 10.06
N ALA A 237 8.22 2.83 9.95
CA ALA A 237 9.02 3.70 10.81
C ALA A 237 8.68 5.18 10.57
N SER A 238 8.60 5.60 9.30
CA SER A 238 8.30 6.98 8.90
C SER A 238 6.95 7.46 9.42
N TYR A 239 5.91 6.64 9.32
CA TYR A 239 4.59 7.00 9.84
C TYR A 239 4.52 6.91 11.37
N ALA A 240 5.19 5.94 11.99
CA ALA A 240 5.24 5.83 13.45
C ALA A 240 5.96 7.00 14.13
N VAL A 241 6.88 7.69 13.45
CA VAL A 241 7.46 8.95 13.96
C VAL A 241 6.39 10.03 14.15
N ARG A 242 5.43 10.12 13.23
CA ARG A 242 4.42 11.19 13.18
C ARG A 242 3.14 10.82 13.93
N ASP A 243 2.89 9.53 14.08
CA ASP A 243 1.66 8.99 14.65
C ASP A 243 1.98 8.23 15.93
N ALA A 244 1.86 8.92 17.06
CA ALA A 244 2.11 8.33 18.37
C ALA A 244 1.18 7.15 18.66
N GLY A 245 -0.06 7.18 18.13
CA GLY A 245 -1.02 6.08 18.29
C GLY A 245 -0.59 4.83 17.53
N LEU A 246 -0.14 5.01 16.28
CA LEU A 246 0.45 3.91 15.50
C LEU A 246 1.68 3.33 16.20
N ARG A 247 2.58 4.19 16.68
CA ARG A 247 3.79 3.75 17.37
C ARG A 247 3.50 2.93 18.62
N GLU A 248 2.53 3.36 19.43
CA GLU A 248 2.13 2.62 20.62
C GLU A 248 1.46 1.29 20.26
N PHE A 249 0.64 1.27 19.19
CA PHE A 249 0.09 0.04 18.66
C PHE A 249 1.21 -0.96 18.25
N LEU A 250 2.22 -0.50 17.50
CA LEU A 250 3.35 -1.36 17.09
C LEU A 250 4.10 -1.93 18.31
N ARG A 251 4.30 -1.14 19.37
CA ARG A 251 4.90 -1.62 20.63
C ARG A 251 4.05 -2.68 21.30
N SER A 252 2.73 -2.46 21.37
CA SER A 252 1.81 -3.42 21.99
C SER A 252 1.80 -4.77 21.27
N GLU A 253 2.05 -4.78 19.97
CA GLU A 253 2.11 -5.99 19.16
C GLU A 253 3.46 -6.71 19.23
N LEU A 254 4.55 -6.02 19.57
CA LEU A 254 5.92 -6.58 19.55
C LEU A 254 6.08 -7.90 20.32
N ALA A 255 5.41 -8.03 21.47
CA ALA A 255 5.47 -9.25 22.27
C ALA A 255 4.66 -10.43 21.67
N ARG A 256 3.63 -10.12 20.88
CA ARG A 256 2.71 -11.11 20.28
C ARG A 256 3.22 -11.67 18.96
N GLN A 257 4.15 -10.96 18.30
CA GLN A 257 4.64 -11.34 16.99
C GLN A 257 5.65 -12.50 17.04
N PRO A 258 5.64 -13.40 16.03
CA PRO A 258 6.67 -14.43 15.85
C PRO A 258 8.08 -13.82 15.73
N ALA A 259 9.10 -14.59 16.07
CA ALA A 259 10.50 -14.15 16.07
C ALA A 259 10.94 -13.49 14.73
N ALA A 260 10.48 -14.03 13.60
CA ALA A 260 10.79 -13.51 12.26
C ALA A 260 10.27 -12.08 12.01
N ILE A 261 9.15 -11.69 12.63
CA ILE A 261 8.57 -10.35 12.53
C ILE A 261 9.08 -9.47 13.67
N LYS A 262 9.24 -10.05 14.87
CA LYS A 262 9.61 -9.36 16.10
C LYS A 262 10.92 -8.57 15.97
N ALA A 263 11.96 -9.16 15.39
CA ALA A 263 13.25 -8.48 15.24
C ALA A 263 13.17 -7.27 14.27
N PRO A 264 12.70 -7.42 13.02
CA PRO A 264 12.46 -6.26 12.14
C PRO A 264 11.52 -5.20 12.73
N LEU A 265 10.47 -5.61 13.47
CA LEU A 265 9.55 -4.68 14.10
C LEU A 265 10.21 -3.88 15.22
N ALA A 266 11.09 -4.51 16.00
CA ALA A 266 11.87 -3.79 17.01
C ALA A 266 12.76 -2.71 16.38
N GLU A 267 13.39 -3.00 15.23
CA GLU A 267 14.15 -2.02 14.46
C GLU A 267 13.27 -0.85 14.00
N VAL A 268 12.06 -1.13 13.53
CA VAL A 268 11.08 -0.10 13.13
C VAL A 268 10.72 0.82 14.30
N ILE A 269 10.38 0.24 15.44
CA ILE A 269 10.01 1.00 16.65
C ILE A 269 11.20 1.84 17.13
N GLN A 270 12.40 1.25 17.18
CA GLN A 270 13.61 1.95 17.58
C GLN A 270 13.93 3.12 16.63
N ALA A 271 13.81 2.91 15.32
CA ALA A 271 14.02 3.96 14.34
C ALA A 271 12.99 5.09 14.46
N ALA A 272 11.73 4.75 14.78
CA ALA A 272 10.69 5.73 15.04
C ALA A 272 10.94 6.53 16.33
N ASP A 273 11.40 5.86 17.39
CA ASP A 273 11.71 6.48 18.68
C ASP A 273 12.94 7.40 18.64
N THR A 274 13.92 7.04 17.83
CA THR A 274 15.17 7.81 17.67
C THR A 274 15.12 8.78 16.50
N VAL A 275 14.02 8.80 15.73
CA VAL A 275 13.84 9.61 14.51
C VAL A 275 14.96 9.35 13.47
N GLN A 276 15.53 8.14 13.46
CA GLN A 276 16.64 7.75 12.59
C GLN A 276 16.16 7.19 11.25
N LEU A 277 15.26 7.89 10.58
CA LEU A 277 14.70 7.46 9.29
C LEU A 277 15.76 7.38 8.18
N GLY A 278 16.77 8.26 8.25
CA GLY A 278 17.90 8.27 7.30
C GLY A 278 18.72 6.99 7.34
N ALA A 279 18.95 6.42 8.53
CA ALA A 279 19.65 5.15 8.70
C ALA A 279 18.84 4.00 8.10
N VAL A 280 17.53 3.94 8.40
CA VAL A 280 16.64 2.90 7.85
C VAL A 280 16.60 2.93 6.31
N ARG A 281 16.55 4.12 5.72
CA ARG A 281 16.61 4.31 4.25
C ARG A 281 17.95 3.86 3.68
N LYS A 282 19.07 4.28 4.29
CA LYS A 282 20.41 3.92 3.84
C LYS A 282 20.63 2.40 3.89
N ASP A 283 20.21 1.76 4.96
CA ASP A 283 20.32 0.30 5.13
C ASP A 283 19.50 -0.45 4.08
N ALA A 284 18.28 0.02 3.78
CA ALA A 284 17.43 -0.55 2.75
C ALA A 284 18.08 -0.45 1.35
N LEU A 285 18.62 0.72 1.01
CA LEU A 285 19.31 0.93 -0.27
C LEU A 285 20.57 0.07 -0.37
N ALA A 286 21.34 -0.03 0.70
CA ALA A 286 22.54 -0.87 0.76
C ALA A 286 22.18 -2.36 0.58
N ALA A 287 21.09 -2.84 1.19
CA ALA A 287 20.64 -4.22 1.04
C ALA A 287 20.23 -4.54 -0.42
N VAL A 288 19.53 -3.62 -1.08
CA VAL A 288 19.14 -3.78 -2.49
C VAL A 288 20.37 -3.74 -3.41
N GLU A 289 21.31 -2.82 -3.18
CA GLU A 289 22.54 -2.74 -3.98
C GLU A 289 23.44 -3.97 -3.77
N GLU A 290 23.54 -4.44 -2.53
CA GLU A 290 24.19 -5.70 -2.24
C GLU A 290 23.50 -6.86 -2.98
N PHE A 291 22.17 -6.95 -2.97
CA PHE A 291 21.47 -7.98 -3.74
C PHE A 291 21.77 -7.88 -5.25
N LYS A 292 21.82 -6.68 -5.82
CA LYS A 292 22.16 -6.48 -7.24
C LYS A 292 23.57 -6.96 -7.57
N THR A 293 24.53 -6.67 -6.70
CA THR A 293 25.94 -7.07 -6.90
C THR A 293 26.18 -8.55 -6.62
N LYS A 294 25.51 -9.10 -5.61
CA LYS A 294 25.77 -10.44 -5.07
C LYS A 294 24.84 -11.52 -5.63
N GLY A 295 23.65 -11.17 -6.10
CA GLY A 295 22.61 -12.11 -6.51
C GLY A 295 21.91 -12.79 -5.32
N SER A 296 20.97 -13.68 -5.63
CA SER A 296 20.18 -14.42 -4.62
C SER A 296 21.01 -15.43 -3.84
N ASP A 297 20.77 -15.55 -2.52
CA ASP A 297 21.42 -16.56 -1.67
C ASP A 297 21.05 -17.99 -2.08
N SER A 298 19.84 -18.19 -2.59
CA SER A 298 19.41 -19.47 -3.16
C SER A 298 20.26 -19.90 -4.36
N ARG A 299 20.84 -18.95 -5.10
CA ARG A 299 21.77 -19.21 -6.21
C ARG A 299 23.20 -19.46 -5.73
N ARG A 300 23.61 -18.83 -4.63
CA ARG A 300 24.94 -19.02 -4.02
C ARG A 300 25.07 -20.35 -3.31
N ASN A 301 23.99 -20.84 -2.70
CA ASN A 301 23.99 -22.14 -2.03
C ASN A 301 23.83 -23.35 -3.00
N LEU A 302 23.73 -23.09 -4.31
CA LEU A 302 23.89 -24.11 -5.35
C LEU A 302 25.38 -24.39 -5.65
N ASP A 303 26.30 -23.51 -5.26
CA ASP A 303 27.73 -23.63 -5.57
C ASP A 303 28.48 -24.71 -4.75
N PHE A 304 27.84 -25.31 -3.73
CA PHE A 304 28.43 -26.48 -3.03
C PHE A 304 28.13 -27.81 -3.74
N TRP A 305 27.26 -27.82 -4.75
CA TRP A 305 27.02 -28.98 -5.62
C TRP A 305 26.96 -28.55 -7.09
N GLY A 306 28.14 -28.35 -7.68
CA GLY A 306 28.28 -28.29 -9.14
C GLY A 306 29.20 -27.17 -9.62
N GLN A 307 30.51 -27.35 -9.41
CA GLN A 307 31.49 -26.71 -10.28
C GLN A 307 31.08 -26.94 -11.75
N VAL A 308 31.22 -25.88 -12.57
CA VAL A 308 30.98 -25.79 -14.03
C VAL A 308 29.63 -25.16 -14.43
N GLY A 309 29.63 -23.82 -14.46
CA GLY A 309 29.24 -23.04 -15.64
C GLY A 309 27.76 -22.83 -15.91
N VAL A 310 27.16 -21.77 -15.32
CA VAL A 310 26.11 -20.96 -15.97
C VAL A 310 26.26 -19.50 -15.52
N GLY A 311 27.29 -18.85 -16.06
CA GLY A 311 27.33 -17.38 -16.11
C GLY A 311 26.42 -16.91 -17.25
N ALA A 312 25.61 -15.89 -16.96
CA ALA A 312 24.69 -15.20 -17.88
C ALA A 312 23.41 -15.97 -18.25
N VAL A 313 22.29 -15.64 -17.58
CA VAL A 313 21.01 -15.20 -18.17
C VAL A 313 20.13 -14.68 -17.03
N ALA A 314 19.98 -13.35 -16.94
CA ALA A 314 18.79 -12.61 -16.48
C ALA A 314 19.14 -11.11 -16.30
N LEU A 315 19.74 -10.50 -17.32
CA LEU A 315 19.85 -9.05 -17.43
C LEU A 315 19.05 -8.62 -18.66
N GLY A 316 17.73 -8.64 -18.51
CA GLY A 316 16.81 -7.96 -19.41
C GLY A 316 16.33 -6.68 -18.73
N CYS A 317 16.84 -5.53 -19.21
CA CYS A 317 16.36 -4.16 -18.95
C CYS A 317 16.90 -3.35 -17.75
N VAL A 318 18.15 -3.54 -17.30
CA VAL A 318 18.79 -2.58 -16.34
C VAL A 318 20.16 -2.04 -16.83
N SER A 319 20.57 -2.33 -18.06
CA SER A 319 21.97 -2.11 -18.50
C SER A 319 22.30 -0.71 -19.08
N ALA A 320 21.41 0.28 -19.05
CA ALA A 320 21.61 1.53 -19.82
C ALA A 320 21.99 2.79 -19.00
N ALA A 321 22.08 2.72 -17.66
CA ALA A 321 22.40 3.91 -16.85
C ALA A 321 23.90 4.08 -16.50
N ALA A 322 24.78 3.21 -17.01
CA ALA A 322 26.20 3.18 -16.62
C ALA A 322 27.15 3.97 -17.55
N LEU A 323 26.65 4.60 -18.62
CA LEU A 323 27.48 5.40 -19.53
C LEU A 323 26.96 6.83 -19.55
N GLY A 324 27.59 7.69 -18.74
CA GLY A 324 27.24 9.10 -18.60
C GLY A 324 27.21 9.83 -19.94
N GLN A 325 25.99 10.15 -20.40
CA GLN A 325 25.70 11.14 -21.42
C GLN A 325 24.58 12.02 -20.87
N VAL A 326 24.93 13.26 -20.56
CA VAL A 326 24.02 14.33 -20.16
C VAL A 326 23.35 14.85 -21.42
N ALA A 327 22.07 14.53 -21.62
CA ALA A 327 21.04 15.36 -22.27
C ALA A 327 19.81 14.52 -22.66
N ILE A 328 18.63 15.00 -22.27
CA ILE A 328 17.29 14.61 -22.78
C ILE A 328 16.69 13.30 -22.22
N GLY A 329 15.73 13.47 -21.29
CA GLY A 329 14.38 12.86 -21.34
C GLY A 329 14.21 11.36 -21.08
N ILE A 330 13.50 11.06 -19.97
CA ILE A 330 12.81 9.80 -19.56
C ILE A 330 13.57 9.00 -18.46
N PRO A 331 13.07 9.03 -17.19
CA PRO A 331 13.57 8.15 -16.15
C PRO A 331 12.83 6.80 -16.16
N CYS A 332 13.54 5.73 -16.52
CA CYS A 332 13.10 4.35 -16.30
C CYS A 332 13.61 3.83 -14.95
N VAL A 333 12.64 3.57 -14.06
CA VAL A 333 12.58 2.44 -13.12
C VAL A 333 13.61 2.40 -11.98
N ILE A 334 13.52 3.39 -11.07
CA ILE A 334 13.71 3.16 -9.63
C ILE A 334 12.58 3.90 -8.91
N GLY A 335 11.59 3.14 -8.43
CA GLY A 335 10.50 3.65 -7.60
C GLY A 335 9.41 4.37 -8.39
N GLY A 336 8.27 3.70 -8.54
CA GLY A 336 7.03 4.33 -8.96
C GLY A 336 6.76 5.59 -8.13
N SER A 337 6.46 6.66 -8.85
CA SER A 337 6.52 8.08 -8.48
C SER A 337 5.57 8.52 -7.35
N ALA A 338 4.74 7.63 -6.80
CA ALA A 338 4.03 7.91 -5.55
C ALA A 338 5.03 8.05 -4.39
N SER A 339 5.97 7.12 -4.25
CA SER A 339 6.98 7.15 -3.18
C SER A 339 7.98 8.30 -3.35
N GLN A 340 8.41 8.60 -4.58
CA GLN A 340 9.29 9.76 -4.84
C GLN A 340 8.55 11.10 -4.72
N GLY A 341 7.26 11.17 -5.09
CA GLY A 341 6.40 12.34 -4.83
C GLY A 341 6.21 12.59 -3.32
N LEU A 342 5.94 11.54 -2.54
CA LEU A 342 5.92 11.58 -1.08
C LEU A 342 7.27 12.03 -0.49
N LEU A 343 8.37 11.42 -0.95
CA LEU A 343 9.71 11.66 -0.40
C LEU A 343 10.22 13.06 -0.75
N SER A 344 9.99 13.53 -1.98
CA SER A 344 10.40 14.87 -2.44
C SER A 344 9.60 16.00 -1.82
N PHE A 345 8.31 15.78 -1.51
CA PHE A 345 7.53 16.71 -0.69
C PHE A 345 8.12 16.82 0.73
N TRP A 346 8.60 15.71 1.28
CA TRP A 346 9.07 15.66 2.67
C TRP A 346 10.50 16.16 2.88
N GLU A 347 11.40 15.97 1.91
CA GLU A 347 12.73 16.62 1.89
C GLU A 347 12.62 18.16 1.86
N LYS A 348 11.49 18.73 1.39
CA LYS A 348 11.25 20.18 1.39
C LYS A 348 10.66 20.74 2.69
N GLN A 349 10.30 19.89 3.65
CA GLN A 349 9.73 20.31 4.94
C GLN A 349 10.68 20.09 6.14
N GLN A 350 11.91 19.62 5.89
CA GLN A 350 13.05 19.81 6.78
C GLN A 350 13.73 21.14 6.43
#